data_AF-A0A2H5ZJ92-F1
#
_entry.id   AF-A0A2H5ZJ92-F1
#
_cell.length_a   1.000
_cell.length_b   1.000
_cell.length_c   1.000
_cell.angle_alpha   90.00
_cell.angle_beta   90.00
_cell.angle_gamma   90.00
#
_symmetry.space_group_name_H-M   'P 1'
#
loop_
_entity.id
_entity.type
_entity.pdbx_description
1 polymer ?
#
loop_
_entity_poly.entity_id
_entity_poly.type
_entity_poly.pdbx_seq_one_letter_code
_entity_poly.pdbx_strand_id
1 'polypeptide(L)'
;MKRTISAKSERILRDLGVLPRLTAGERLVTAGTVYALDEEARVLASLVFVLEGDVLCVGYAVNRGTGWQIVEQEPYSLRSLGYWQRWLKRHGVPVFSPP
;
A
#
# COMPACT_ATOMS: atom_id res chain seq x y z
N MET A 1 -16.37 -8.56 12.15
CA MET A 1 -15.35 -9.06 11.20
C MET A 1 -14.81 -10.41 11.67
N LYS A 2 -15.29 -11.54 11.13
CA LYS A 2 -14.55 -12.81 11.24
C LYS A 2 -13.64 -12.91 10.04
N ARG A 3 -12.35 -12.60 10.23
CA ARG A 3 -11.33 -12.85 9.21
C ARG A 3 -10.10 -13.48 9.80
N THR A 4 -9.83 -14.68 9.31
CA THR A 4 -8.64 -15.49 9.50
C THR A 4 -7.45 -14.87 8.74
N ILE A 5 -7.13 -13.59 8.97
CA ILE A 5 -5.79 -13.10 8.60
C ILE A 5 -4.82 -13.78 9.56
N SER A 6 -3.78 -14.42 9.04
CA SER A 6 -2.83 -15.12 9.90
C SER A 6 -2.16 -14.14 10.87
N ALA A 7 -1.76 -14.60 12.07
CA ALA A 7 -1.05 -13.75 13.05
C ALA A 7 0.18 -13.06 12.45
N LYS A 8 0.86 -13.72 11.50
CA LYS A 8 1.97 -13.14 10.74
C LYS A 8 1.52 -11.95 9.89
N SER A 9 0.41 -12.08 9.18
CA SER A 9 -0.16 -11.01 8.35
C SER A 9 -0.60 -9.84 9.22
N GLU A 10 -1.27 -10.14 10.34
CA GLU A 10 -1.72 -9.10 11.27
C GLU A 10 -0.53 -8.29 11.82
N ARG A 11 0.54 -8.98 12.25
CA ARG A 11 1.77 -8.31 12.70
C ARG A 11 2.35 -7.40 11.62
N ILE A 12 2.52 -7.91 10.40
CA ILE A 12 3.05 -7.12 9.28
C ILE A 12 2.19 -5.88 9.01
N LEU A 13 0.87 -6.04 8.96
CA LEU A 13 -0.04 -4.92 8.71
C LEU A 13 -0.04 -3.90 9.87
N ARG A 14 0.23 -4.34 11.10
CA ARG A 14 0.41 -3.46 12.25
C ARG A 14 1.74 -2.70 12.16
N ASP A 15 2.84 -3.39 11.83
CA ASP A 15 4.17 -2.80 11.67
C ASP A 15 4.19 -1.77 10.53
N LEU A 16 3.43 -2.02 9.46
CA LEU A 16 3.23 -1.07 8.35
C LEU A 16 2.28 0.09 8.70
N GLY A 17 1.70 0.13 9.91
CA GLY A 17 0.72 1.14 10.31
C GLY A 17 -0.64 1.03 9.61
N VAL A 18 -0.90 -0.07 8.90
CA VAL A 18 -2.12 -0.26 8.10
C VAL A 18 -3.34 -0.51 8.98
N LEU A 19 -3.27 -1.47 9.90
CA LEU A 19 -4.43 -1.84 10.71
C LEU A 19 -4.96 -0.70 11.57
N PRO A 20 -4.12 0.09 12.29
CA PRO A 20 -4.61 1.22 13.07
C PRO A 20 -5.38 2.23 12.22
N ARG A 21 -4.86 2.55 11.03
CA ARG A 21 -5.45 3.53 10.11
C ARG A 21 -6.76 3.05 9.49
N LEU A 22 -6.81 1.79 9.04
CA LEU A 22 -8.06 1.18 8.57
C LEU A 22 -9.11 1.12 9.70
N THR A 23 -8.70 0.84 10.94
CA THR A 23 -9.59 0.81 12.11
C THR A 23 -10.12 2.20 12.46
N ALA A 24 -9.33 3.24 12.20
CA ALA A 24 -9.76 4.65 12.33
C ALA A 24 -10.71 5.11 11.20
N GLY A 25 -11.03 4.24 10.24
CA GLY A 25 -11.97 4.52 9.16
C GLY A 25 -11.33 5.09 7.89
N GLU A 26 -10.00 5.09 7.79
CA GLU A 26 -9.34 5.46 6.53
C GLU A 26 -9.69 4.46 5.43
N ARG A 27 -10.17 4.95 4.29
CA ARG A 27 -10.56 4.11 3.15
C ARG A 27 -9.36 3.69 2.30
N LEU A 28 -8.29 4.48 2.33
CA LEU A 28 -7.08 4.29 1.56
C LEU A 28 -5.87 4.58 2.46
N VAL A 29 -5.03 3.57 2.65
CA VAL A 29 -3.85 3.66 3.49
C VAL A 29 -2.60 3.40 2.67
N THR A 30 -1.79 4.42 2.47
CA THR A 30 -0.45 4.29 1.90
C THR A 30 0.53 3.80 2.97
N ALA A 31 1.48 2.94 2.60
CA ALA A 31 2.44 2.39 3.55
C ALA A 31 3.82 2.18 2.92
N GLY A 32 4.87 2.34 3.75
CA GLY A 32 6.25 2.14 3.33
C GLY A 32 6.77 3.22 2.39
N THR A 33 7.72 2.83 1.54
CA THR A 33 8.45 3.74 0.64
C THR A 33 7.53 4.35 -0.43
N VAL A 34 7.74 5.64 -0.69
CA VAL A 34 7.23 6.35 -1.85
C VAL A 34 8.30 6.39 -2.92
N TYR A 35 7.91 6.11 -4.16
CA TYR A 35 8.77 6.03 -5.33
C TYR A 35 8.35 7.08 -6.35
N ALA A 36 9.30 7.73 -7.02
CA ALA A 36 9.04 8.47 -8.25
C ALA A 36 9.00 7.50 -9.44
N LEU A 37 7.97 7.58 -10.28
CA LEU A 37 7.84 6.79 -11.51
C LEU A 37 8.35 7.52 -12.77
N ASP A 38 8.66 8.80 -12.64
CA ASP A 38 9.26 9.64 -13.67
C ASP A 38 10.50 10.35 -13.16
N GLU A 39 11.35 10.83 -14.07
CA GLU A 39 12.62 11.50 -13.73
C GLU A 39 12.41 12.83 -12.99
N GLU A 40 11.29 13.50 -13.27
CA GLU A 40 10.94 14.79 -12.66
C GLU A 40 10.18 14.65 -11.33
N ALA A 41 9.95 13.42 -10.85
CA ALA A 41 9.20 13.10 -9.64
C ALA A 41 7.80 13.75 -9.56
N ARG A 42 7.15 13.94 -10.71
CA ARG A 42 5.77 14.46 -10.80
C ARG A 42 4.74 13.36 -10.59
N VAL A 43 5.13 12.10 -10.79
CA VAL A 43 4.30 10.92 -10.52
C VAL A 43 4.91 10.12 -9.39
N LEU A 44 4.35 10.28 -8.19
CA LEU A 44 4.73 9.49 -7.02
C LEU A 44 3.88 8.23 -6.95
N ALA A 45 4.45 7.11 -6.51
CA ALA A 45 3.78 5.84 -6.31
C ALA A 45 4.09 5.28 -4.93
N SER A 46 3.12 4.64 -4.30
CA SER A 46 3.30 4.00 -2.99
C SER A 46 2.45 2.75 -2.88
N LEU A 47 2.88 1.82 -2.03
CA LEU A 47 2.10 0.64 -1.67
C LEU A 47 0.84 1.12 -0.95
N VAL A 48 -0.31 0.57 -1.34
CA VAL A 48 -1.61 0.98 -0.79
C VAL A 48 -2.39 -0.22 -0.29
N PHE A 49 -3.15 0.00 0.78
CA PHE A 49 -4.10 -0.94 1.36
C PHE A 49 -5.48 -0.30 1.44
N VAL A 50 -6.50 -1.05 1.06
CA VAL A 50 -7.90 -0.59 1.10
C VAL A 50 -8.83 -1.69 1.59
N LEU A 51 -9.97 -1.29 2.15
CA LEU A 51 -11.08 -2.20 2.45
C LEU A 51 -12.18 -2.02 1.40
N GLU A 52 -12.39 -3.05 0.59
CA GLU A 52 -13.51 -3.17 -0.35
C GLU A 52 -14.60 -4.05 0.24
N GLY A 53 -15.61 -3.40 0.84
CA GLY A 53 -16.55 -4.10 1.71
C GLY A 53 -15.80 -4.72 2.87
N ASP A 54 -15.83 -6.04 2.98
CA ASP A 54 -15.01 -6.73 3.97
C ASP A 54 -13.58 -6.98 3.46
N VAL A 55 -13.31 -7.02 2.15
CA VAL A 55 -12.04 -7.47 1.51
C VAL A 55 -10.89 -6.49 1.73
N LEU A 56 -9.82 -6.96 2.39
CA LEU A 56 -8.57 -6.21 2.46
C LEU A 56 -7.85 -6.44 1.14
N CYS A 57 -7.59 -5.37 0.41
CA CYS A 57 -6.83 -5.39 -0.84
C CYS A 57 -5.49 -4.70 -0.64
N VAL A 58 -4.50 -5.08 -1.45
CA VAL A 58 -3.18 -4.46 -1.53
C VAL A 58 -2.81 -4.21 -2.99
N GLY A 59 -2.13 -3.10 -3.24
CA GLY A 59 -1.80 -2.65 -4.57
C GLY A 59 -0.81 -1.50 -4.57
N TYR A 60 -0.87 -0.68 -5.61
CA TYR A 60 -0.22 0.62 -5.62
C TYR A 60 -1.18 1.73 -5.99
N ALA A 61 -0.91 2.90 -5.40
CA ALA A 61 -1.56 4.15 -5.77
C ALA A 61 -0.52 5.12 -6.30
N VAL A 62 -0.95 6.03 -7.16
CA VAL A 62 -0.13 7.15 -7.66
C VAL A 62 -0.67 8.48 -7.18
N ASN A 63 0.22 9.45 -6.98
CA ASN A 63 -0.12 10.84 -6.68
C ASN A 63 0.52 11.75 -7.74
N ARG A 64 -0.34 12.53 -8.41
CA ARG A 64 0.02 13.50 -9.46
C ARG A 64 -0.22 14.95 -9.03
N GLY A 65 -0.14 15.22 -7.72
CA GLY A 65 -0.34 16.53 -7.11
C GLY A 65 -1.75 16.78 -6.54
N THR A 66 -2.72 15.89 -6.80
CA THR A 66 -4.12 16.04 -6.34
C THR A 66 -4.53 15.01 -5.29
N GLY A 67 -3.59 14.18 -4.83
CA GLY A 67 -3.84 13.10 -3.86
C GLY A 67 -3.56 11.71 -4.43
N TRP A 68 -3.67 10.70 -3.57
CA TRP A 68 -3.42 9.31 -3.93
C TRP A 68 -4.61 8.68 -4.64
N GLN A 69 -4.35 8.08 -5.80
CA GLN A 69 -5.32 7.37 -6.62
C GLN A 69 -4.84 5.93 -6.86
N ILE A 70 -5.66 4.95 -6.53
CA ILE A 70 -5.34 3.53 -6.74
C ILE A 70 -5.28 3.27 -8.24
N VAL A 71 -4.22 2.58 -8.69
CA VAL A 71 -4.07 2.19 -10.10
C VAL A 71 -4.41 0.71 -10.26
N GLU A 72 -3.79 -0.14 -9.46
CA GLU A 72 -4.06 -1.58 -9.44
C GLU A 72 -4.03 -2.09 -8.00
N GLN A 73 -4.87 -3.08 -7.73
CA GLN A 73 -4.94 -3.78 -6.45
C GLN A 73 -5.50 -5.18 -6.62
N GLU A 74 -5.20 -6.04 -5.66
CA GLU A 74 -5.74 -7.40 -5.57
C GLU A 74 -5.98 -7.78 -4.10
N PRO A 75 -6.75 -8.84 -3.81
CA PRO A 75 -6.93 -9.31 -2.45
C PRO A 75 -5.60 -9.54 -1.72
N TYR A 76 -5.55 -9.10 -0.47
CA TYR A 76 -4.34 -9.17 0.34
C TYR A 76 -3.93 -10.63 0.61
N SER A 77 -2.67 -10.89 0.34
CA SER A 77 -1.91 -12.06 0.77
C SER A 77 -0.45 -11.66 0.95
N LEU A 78 0.35 -12.48 1.63
CA LEU A 78 1.80 -12.24 1.71
C LEU A 78 2.47 -12.27 0.32
N ARG A 79 1.88 -13.04 -0.62
CA ARG A 79 2.35 -13.10 -2.01
C ARG A 79 2.12 -11.77 -2.73
N SER A 80 0.89 -11.25 -2.67
CA SER A 80 0.52 -10.00 -3.34
C SER A 80 1.24 -8.80 -2.73
N LEU A 81 1.36 -8.76 -1.39
CA LEU A 81 2.20 -7.78 -0.70
C LEU A 81 3.63 -7.76 -1.26
N GLY A 82 4.29 -8.93 -1.29
CA GLY A 82 5.65 -9.04 -1.78
C GLY A 82 5.78 -8.72 -3.28
N TYR A 83 4.75 -9.03 -4.08
CA TYR A 83 4.71 -8.67 -5.49
C TYR A 83 4.74 -7.15 -5.69
N TRP A 84 3.81 -6.42 -5.06
CA TRP A 84 3.71 -4.96 -5.22
C TRP A 84 4.91 -4.22 -4.67
N GLN A 85 5.49 -4.67 -3.54
CA GLN A 85 6.74 -4.11 -3.03
C GLN A 85 7.89 -4.25 -4.02
N ARG A 86 8.03 -5.42 -4.67
CA ARG A 86 9.07 -5.64 -5.70
C ARG A 86 8.79 -4.86 -6.98
N TRP A 87 7.53 -4.75 -7.38
CA TRP A 87 7.13 -3.98 -8.56
C TRP A 87 7.50 -2.51 -8.36
N LEU A 88 7.09 -1.89 -7.26
CA LEU A 88 7.42 -0.49 -6.94
C LEU A 88 8.94 -0.25 -6.91
N LYS A 89 9.69 -1.14 -6.23
CA LYS A 89 11.16 -1.06 -6.19
C LYS A 89 11.82 -1.19 -7.56
N ARG A 90 11.23 -1.95 -8.49
CA ARG A 90 11.78 -2.15 -9.84
C ARG A 90 11.47 -0.98 -10.77
N HIS A 91 10.28 -0.40 -10.63
CA HIS A 91 9.75 0.56 -11.59
C HIS A 91 9.87 2.01 -11.14
N GLY A 92 10.22 2.28 -9.89
CA GLY A 92 10.40 3.63 -9.39
C GLY A 92 11.71 3.84 -8.62
N VAL A 93 12.07 5.11 -8.48
CA VAL A 93 13.22 5.58 -7.70
C VAL A 93 12.71 5.98 -6.31
N PRO A 94 13.25 5.42 -5.21
CA PRO A 94 12.77 5.78 -3.87
C PRO A 94 13.02 7.26 -3.57
N VAL A 95 11.97 7.99 -3.19
CA VAL A 95 12.03 9.42 -2.82
C VAL A 95 11.80 9.67 -1.33
N PHE A 96 11.08 8.76 -0.67
CA PHE A 96 10.85 8.84 0.77
C PHE A 96 10.65 7.44 1.33
N SER A 97 11.39 7.09 2.38
CA SER A 97 11.15 5.88 3.17
C SER A 97 10.89 6.32 4.61
N PRO A 98 9.72 6.04 5.18
CA PRO A 98 9.53 6.27 6.61
C PRO A 98 10.54 5.44 7.42
N PRO A 99 11.00 5.93 8.57
CA PRO A 99 11.98 5.26 9.43
C PRO A 99 11.49 3.91 9.96
#